data_AF-A0A6C1MUN4-F1
#
_entry.id   AF-A0A6C1MUN4-F1
#
_cell.length_a   1.000
_cell.length_b   1.000
_cell.length_c   1.000
_cell.angle_alpha   90.00
_cell.angle_beta   90.00
_cell.angle_gamma   90.00
#
_symmetry.space_group_name_H-M   'P 1'
#
loop_
_entity.id
_entity.type
_entity.pdbx_description
1 polymer ?
#
loop_
_entity_poly.entity_id
_entity_poly.type
_entity_poly.pdbx_seq_one_letter_code
_entity_poly.pdbx_strand_id
1 'polypeptide(L)'
;MDDWQIDVAQQIAQHSSGLQINFEGKPQSRHFSGTPSKVPQEMPPLKLVQLIREGYQAYEEAFIRISPPPASTAASQEKALSSDEEVGVKVRRRRRRRVPD
;
A
#
# COMPACT_ATOMS: atom_id res chain seq x y z
N MET A 1 13.47 9.23 -4.68
CA MET A 1 13.28 8.02 -3.83
C MET A 1 14.61 7.26 -3.72
N ASP A 2 15.74 7.96 -3.89
CA ASP A 2 17.02 7.36 -4.23
C ASP A 2 17.86 7.00 -3.00
N ASP A 3 17.36 7.35 -1.81
CA ASP A 3 17.97 7.08 -0.51
C ASP A 3 17.66 5.68 0.05
N TRP A 4 16.80 4.92 -0.64
CA TRP A 4 16.38 3.57 -0.22
C TRP A 4 17.08 2.49 -1.03
N GLN A 5 17.86 1.66 -0.33
CA GLN A 5 18.44 0.44 -0.85
C GLN A 5 17.53 -0.74 -0.48
N ILE A 6 16.88 -1.33 -1.48
CA ILE A 6 15.95 -2.44 -1.30
C ILE A 6 16.61 -3.76 -1.70
N ASP A 7 16.59 -4.74 -0.79
CA ASP A 7 16.88 -6.14 -1.08
C ASP A 7 15.59 -6.96 -0.96
N VAL A 8 14.97 -7.26 -2.11
CA VAL A 8 13.72 -8.03 -2.16
C VAL A 8 13.95 -9.51 -1.82
N ALA A 9 15.15 -10.06 -2.05
CA ALA A 9 15.45 -11.44 -1.73
C ALA A 9 15.57 -11.65 -0.21
N GLN A 10 16.19 -10.69 0.48
CA GLN A 10 16.30 -10.70 1.94
C GLN A 10 15.10 -10.06 2.65
N GLN A 11 14.20 -9.43 1.90
CA GLN A 11 13.04 -8.69 2.42
C GLN A 11 13.45 -7.50 3.31
N ILE A 12 14.48 -6.76 2.91
CA ILE A 12 15.06 -5.66 3.69
C ILE A 12 15.00 -4.36 2.87
N ALA A 13 14.65 -3.26 3.53
CA ALA A 13 14.85 -1.91 3.00
C ALA A 13 15.76 -1.11 3.94
N GLN A 14 16.84 -0.55 3.41
CA GLN A 14 17.78 0.27 4.15
C GLN A 14 17.76 1.70 3.62
N HIS A 15 17.61 2.67 4.52
CA HIS A 15 17.67 4.08 4.19
C HIS A 15 19.07 4.64 4.47
N SER A 16 19.48 5.67 3.72
CA SER A 16 20.76 6.38 3.89
C SER A 16 20.99 6.94 5.31
N SER A 17 19.91 7.21 6.05
CA SER A 17 19.98 7.62 7.46
C SER A 17 20.38 6.50 8.43
N GLY A 18 20.57 5.27 7.96
CA GLY A 18 20.87 4.09 8.77
C GLY A 18 19.64 3.32 9.27
N LEU A 19 18.41 3.83 9.01
CA LEU A 19 17.18 3.11 9.32
C LEU A 19 17.07 1.86 8.43
N GLN A 20 16.71 0.73 9.04
CA GLN A 20 16.49 -0.52 8.31
C GLN A 20 15.10 -1.07 8.63
N ILE A 21 14.34 -1.48 7.62
CA ILE A 21 13.03 -2.11 7.78
C ILE A 21 13.13 -3.54 7.28
N ASN A 22 12.78 -4.49 8.15
CA ASN A 22 12.71 -5.91 7.77
C ASN A 22 11.25 -6.25 7.50
N PHE A 23 10.96 -6.68 6.30
CA PHE A 23 9.62 -7.07 5.86
C PHE A 23 9.41 -8.56 6.03
N GLU A 24 8.16 -8.91 6.32
CA GLU A 24 7.68 -10.29 6.35
C GLU A 24 6.52 -10.42 5.37
N GLY A 25 6.52 -11.52 4.62
CA GLY A 25 5.52 -11.78 3.59
C GLY A 25 5.72 -10.98 2.31
N LYS A 26 4.66 -10.92 1.49
CA LYS A 26 4.65 -10.21 0.20
C LYS A 26 3.69 -9.03 0.27
N PRO A 27 3.95 -7.89 -0.39
CA PRO A 27 3.07 -6.73 -0.30
C PRO A 27 1.62 -6.98 -0.67
N GLN A 28 1.36 -7.92 -1.59
CA GLN A 28 0.00 -8.31 -2.01
C GLN A 28 -0.64 -9.38 -1.10
N SER A 29 0.06 -9.85 -0.07
CA SER A 29 -0.43 -10.89 0.84
C SER A 29 -1.15 -10.28 2.05
N ARG A 30 -2.05 -11.06 2.65
CA ARG A 30 -2.74 -10.66 3.90
C ARG A 30 -1.83 -10.58 5.12
N HIS A 31 -0.60 -11.08 5.00
CA HIS A 31 0.39 -11.17 6.07
C HIS A 31 1.61 -10.32 5.76
N PHE A 32 1.42 -9.18 5.08
CA PHE A 32 2.49 -8.22 4.86
C PHE A 32 2.71 -7.36 6.09
N SER A 33 3.91 -7.41 6.65
CA SER A 33 4.31 -6.55 7.75
C SER A 33 5.77 -6.11 7.60
N GLY A 34 6.17 -5.10 8.36
CA GLY A 34 7.51 -4.55 8.32
C GLY A 34 7.89 -3.98 9.68
N THR A 35 9.00 -4.46 10.21
CA THR A 35 9.52 -4.07 11.53
C THR A 35 10.72 -3.15 11.34
N PRO A 36 10.66 -1.89 11.81
CA PRO A 36 11.82 -1.00 11.79
C PRO A 36 12.88 -1.50 12.80
N SER A 37 14.13 -1.40 12.39
CA SER A 37 15.33 -1.81 13.11
C SER A 37 16.43 -0.79 12.84
N LYS A 38 17.47 -0.75 13.70
CA LYS A 38 18.57 0.23 13.62
C LYS A 38 18.07 1.68 13.52
N VAL A 39 17.04 2.03 14.29
CA VAL A 39 16.50 3.39 14.34
C VAL A 39 17.55 4.34 14.96
N PRO A 40 17.96 5.42 14.28
CA PRO A 40 18.89 6.38 14.85
C PRO A 40 18.32 7.06 16.11
N GLN A 41 19.12 7.16 17.17
CA GLN A 41 18.66 7.58 18.50
C GLN A 41 18.18 9.05 18.54
N GLU A 42 18.73 9.92 17.69
CA GLU A 42 18.37 11.34 17.62
C GLU A 42 17.25 11.65 16.61
N MET A 43 16.59 10.62 16.06
CA MET A 43 15.58 10.83 15.05
C MET A 43 14.24 11.29 15.65
N PRO A 44 13.65 12.41 15.18
CA PRO A 44 12.33 12.82 15.60
C PRO A 44 11.27 11.74 15.24
N PRO A 45 10.33 11.41 16.14
CA PRO A 45 9.33 10.38 15.91
C PRO A 45 8.51 10.58 14.62
N LEU A 46 8.15 11.84 14.31
CA LEU A 46 7.43 12.16 13.08
C LEU A 46 8.25 11.85 11.82
N LYS A 47 9.56 12.14 11.85
CA LYS A 47 10.45 11.84 10.74
C LYS A 47 10.63 10.33 10.59
N LEU A 48 10.71 9.60 11.69
CA LEU A 48 10.75 8.14 11.68
C LEU A 48 9.50 7.55 11.00
N VAL A 49 8.30 7.98 11.38
CA VAL A 49 7.05 7.50 10.77
C VAL A 49 7.01 7.83 9.28
N GLN A 50 7.46 9.03 8.90
CA GLN A 50 7.56 9.42 7.50
C GLN A 50 8.49 8.48 6.72
N LEU A 51 9.69 8.20 7.25
CA LEU A 51 10.63 7.28 6.62
C LEU A 51 10.07 5.86 6.55
N ILE A 52 9.39 5.38 7.60
CA ILE A 52 8.75 4.06 7.55
C ILE A 52 7.76 3.99 6.39
N ARG A 53 6.89 5.00 6.24
CA ARG A 53 5.94 5.05 5.13
C ARG A 53 6.61 5.05 3.76
N GLU A 54 7.67 5.84 3.60
CA GLU A 54 8.47 5.90 2.38
C GLU A 54 9.16 4.55 2.08
N GLY A 55 9.68 3.87 3.10
CA GLY A 55 10.32 2.57 2.96
C GLY A 55 9.36 1.46 2.54
N TYR A 56 8.12 1.47 3.03
CA TYR A 56 7.08 0.56 2.56
C TYR A 56 6.76 0.77 1.07
N GLN A 57 6.61 2.04 0.65
CA GLN A 57 6.36 2.37 -0.75
C GLN A 57 7.52 1.95 -1.66
N ALA A 58 8.75 2.24 -1.26
CA ALA A 58 9.95 1.86 -2.01
C ALA A 58 10.07 0.33 -2.15
N TYR A 59 9.74 -0.42 -1.09
CA TYR A 59 9.73 -1.89 -1.13
C TYR A 59 8.64 -2.44 -2.06
N GLU A 60 7.44 -1.88 -2.00
CA GLU A 60 6.33 -2.24 -2.90
C GLU A 60 6.68 -2.02 -4.37
N GLU A 61 7.22 -0.85 -4.70
CA GLU A 61 7.65 -0.54 -6.07
C GLU A 61 8.75 -1.49 -6.56
N ALA A 62 9.76 -1.74 -5.72
CA ALA A 62 10.85 -2.66 -6.06
C ALA A 62 10.33 -4.10 -6.27
N PHE A 63 9.38 -4.54 -5.44
CA PHE A 63 8.76 -5.85 -5.56
C PHE A 63 8.00 -6.00 -6.90
N ILE A 64 7.22 -4.99 -7.29
CA ILE A 64 6.47 -4.99 -8.56
C ILE A 64 7.42 -5.01 -9.77
N ARG A 65 8.56 -4.31 -9.70
CA ARG A 65 9.56 -4.29 -10.78
C ARG A 65 10.22 -5.65 -11.01
N ILE A 66 10.48 -6.40 -9.94
CA ILE A 66 11.12 -7.73 -10.00
C ILE A 66 10.11 -8.83 -10.32
N SER A 67 8.89 -8.68 -9.81
CA SER A 67 7.77 -9.59 -10.00
C SER A 67 6.63 -8.82 -10.68
N PRO A 68 6.66 -8.65 -12.01
CA PRO A 68 5.53 -8.02 -12.70
C PRO A 68 4.27 -8.83 -12.36
N PRO A 69 3.18 -8.17 -11.89
CA PRO A 69 1.93 -8.87 -11.65
C PRO A 69 1.46 -9.50 -12.97
N PRO A 70 0.80 -10.67 -12.94
CA PRO A 70 0.17 -11.20 -14.13
C PRO A 70 -0.81 -10.16 -14.64
N ALA A 71 -0.58 -9.66 -15.87
CA ALA A 71 -1.30 -8.56 -16.50
C ALA A 71 -2.82 -8.70 -16.38
N SER A 72 -3.40 -8.14 -15.32
CA SER A 72 -4.83 -8.03 -15.13
C SER A 72 -5.08 -6.95 -14.09
N THR A 73 -5.74 -5.87 -14.53
CA THR A 73 -6.26 -4.74 -13.73
C THR A 73 -5.24 -3.75 -13.14
N ALA A 74 -4.46 -3.08 -14.00
CA ALA A 74 -3.90 -1.76 -13.71
C ALA A 74 -4.39 -0.75 -14.76
N ALA A 75 -5.67 -0.42 -14.70
CA ALA A 75 -6.29 0.71 -15.40
C ALA A 75 -7.33 1.33 -14.48
N SER A 76 -6.89 2.04 -13.44
CA SER A 76 -7.73 2.94 -12.65
C SER A 76 -6.85 3.83 -11.76
N GLN A 77 -5.97 4.59 -12.38
CA GLN A 77 -5.59 5.91 -11.86
C GLN A 77 -5.49 6.84 -13.04
N GLU A 78 -6.59 7.53 -13.33
CA GLU A 78 -6.55 8.92 -13.78
C GLU A 78 -7.95 9.53 -13.62
N LYS A 79 -8.01 10.64 -12.86
CA LYS A 79 -9.05 11.68 -12.90
C LYS A 79 -10.34 11.46 -12.08
N ALA A 80 -10.34 11.97 -10.84
CA ALA A 80 -11.55 12.52 -10.20
C ALA A 80 -11.18 13.55 -9.11
N LEU A 81 -10.60 14.68 -9.53
CA LEU A 81 -10.73 15.95 -8.82
C LEU A 81 -11.78 16.77 -9.58
N SER A 82 -13.04 16.70 -9.16
CA SER A 82 -14.02 17.77 -9.30
C SER A 82 -15.22 17.46 -8.42
N SER A 83 -15.43 18.29 -7.42
CA SER A 83 -16.69 18.44 -6.69
C SER A 83 -17.85 18.62 -7.67
N ASP A 84 -18.97 17.93 -7.46
CA ASP A 84 -20.32 18.51 -7.39
C ASP A 84 -21.35 17.45 -6.93
N GLU A 85 -22.48 17.91 -6.43
CA GLU A 85 -23.55 17.18 -5.71
C GLU A 85 -24.18 16.00 -6.47
N GLU A 86 -24.49 14.90 -5.78
CA GLU A 86 -25.83 14.27 -5.83
C GLU A 86 -25.99 13.17 -4.76
N VAL A 87 -26.88 13.41 -3.79
CA VAL A 87 -27.31 12.41 -2.80
C VAL A 87 -28.30 11.45 -3.46
N GLY A 88 -27.80 10.40 -4.11
CA GLY A 88 -28.62 9.34 -4.70
C GLY A 88 -28.91 8.20 -3.72
N VAL A 89 -30.01 8.28 -2.96
CA VAL A 89 -30.50 7.17 -2.11
C VAL A 89 -31.04 6.03 -2.99
N LYS A 90 -30.26 4.97 -3.16
CA LYS A 90 -30.62 3.80 -3.99
C LYS A 90 -31.56 2.84 -3.25
N VAL A 91 -32.87 3.09 -3.33
CA VAL A 91 -33.91 2.24 -2.74
C VAL A 91 -34.05 0.93 -3.54
N ARG A 92 -33.60 -0.18 -2.94
CA ARG A 92 -33.74 -1.55 -3.48
C ARG A 92 -35.20 -2.02 -3.32
N ARG A 93 -36.03 -1.87 -4.36
CA ARG A 93 -37.39 -2.42 -4.38
C ARG A 93 -37.36 -3.95 -4.44
N ARG A 94 -37.59 -4.62 -3.30
CA ARG A 94 -37.89 -6.06 -3.26
C ARG A 94 -39.27 -6.29 -3.88
N ARG A 95 -39.31 -6.89 -5.08
CA ARG A 95 -40.55 -7.39 -5.68
C ARG A 95 -41.12 -8.49 -4.79
N ARG A 96 -42.25 -8.22 -4.14
CA ARG A 96 -43.09 -9.24 -3.49
C ARG A 96 -43.59 -10.19 -4.59
N ARG A 97 -43.21 -11.47 -4.52
CA ARG A 97 -43.88 -12.51 -5.32
C ARG A 97 -45.29 -12.68 -4.75
N ARG A 98 -46.30 -12.41 -5.58
CA ARG A 98 -47.69 -12.85 -5.33
C ARG A 98 -47.70 -14.37 -5.45
N VAL A 99 -48.27 -15.04 -4.46
CA VAL A 99 -48.66 -16.46 -4.51
C VAL A 99 -50.10 -16.49 -5.05
N PRO A 100 -50.40 -17.23 -6.12
CA PRO A 100 -51.78 -17.51 -6.54
C PRO A 100 -52.34 -18.72 -5.78
N ASP A 101 -53.68 -18.71 -5.62
CA ASP A 101 -54.58 -19.61 -4.88
C ASP A 101 -54.10 -21.03 -4.50
#